data_AF-A0A6A7B3M6-F1
#
_entry.id   AF-A0A6A7B3M6-F1
#
_cell.length_a   1.000
_cell.length_b   1.000
_cell.length_c   1.000
_cell.angle_alpha   90.00
_cell.angle_beta   90.00
_cell.angle_gamma   90.00
#
_symmetry.space_group_name_H-M   'P 1'
#
loop_
_entity.id
_entity.type
_entity.pdbx_description
1 polymer ?
#
loop_
_entity_poly.entity_id
_entity_poly.type
_entity_poly.pdbx_seq_one_letter_code
_entity_poly.pdbx_strand_id
1 'polypeptide(L)'
;MATIDIVEEERRNRTPLCYTEAGRYARFSDYTFTHDTNTYWSDSPHTQPCDSANSFIPPFIHDVATDRCARIRLLRVLPRTPNDDYSSPPRCELISFDMSSAPPYIALSYTWGHENCPKHESYINGRLREDIWENLFNFIRHVRQGSFNLCGKYLWIDQLCINMKSKTDRGYNVNFMSEIYKGANQVVSWLGISASTVRATERIKMDCASSHDIATLLNNRYFTRLWIVPEILLAQQVYFMCGNTWFSLAKLEESARHHGTRAIQKSGAYYLL
;
A
#
# COMPACT_ATOMS: atom_id res chain seq x y z
N MET A 1 -38.54 -8.36 -10.83
CA MET A 1 -39.58 -7.55 -10.16
C MET A 1 -39.27 -7.63 -8.66
N ALA A 2 -39.15 -6.47 -8.00
CA ALA A 2 -38.50 -6.24 -6.69
C ALA A 2 -36.97 -6.51 -6.72
N THR A 3 -36.03 -5.66 -6.30
CA THR A 3 -36.06 -4.62 -5.26
C THR A 3 -35.02 -3.55 -5.61
N ILE A 4 -35.49 -2.42 -6.13
CA ILE A 4 -34.89 -1.10 -5.86
C ILE A 4 -35.58 -0.71 -4.56
N ASP A 5 -34.90 -0.69 -3.41
CA ASP A 5 -35.34 0.05 -2.20
C ASP A 5 -34.35 -0.04 -1.02
N ILE A 6 -33.53 -1.10 -0.89
CA ILE A 6 -32.76 -1.31 0.35
C ILE A 6 -31.54 -0.38 0.50
N VAL A 7 -30.91 0.06 -0.60
CA VAL A 7 -29.66 0.86 -0.55
C VAL A 7 -29.90 2.35 -0.26
N GLU A 8 -31.07 2.90 -0.63
CA GLU A 8 -31.41 4.28 -0.22
C GLU A 8 -31.83 4.35 1.26
N GLU A 9 -32.38 3.27 1.81
CA GLU A 9 -32.91 3.23 3.17
C GLU A 9 -31.80 3.23 4.24
N GLU A 10 -30.69 2.53 4.02
CA GLU A 10 -29.51 2.59 4.92
C GLU A 10 -28.70 3.89 4.78
N ARG A 11 -28.73 4.55 3.61
CA ARG A 11 -28.12 5.88 3.42
C ARG A 11 -28.98 7.00 4.04
N ARG A 12 -30.31 6.88 4.03
CA ARG A 12 -31.25 7.81 4.69
C ARG A 12 -31.27 7.68 6.21
N ASN A 13 -31.07 6.48 6.76
CA ASN A 13 -31.17 6.23 8.21
C ASN A 13 -29.90 6.54 9.03
N ARG A 14 -28.95 7.31 8.48
CA ARG A 14 -27.85 7.87 9.26
C ARG A 14 -28.32 9.14 9.98
N THR A 15 -28.91 8.98 11.17
CA THR A 15 -28.97 10.07 12.15
C THR A 15 -27.53 10.48 12.51
N PRO A 16 -27.17 11.78 12.38
CA PRO A 16 -25.87 12.26 12.79
C PRO A 16 -25.82 12.33 14.32
N LEU A 17 -24.88 11.64 14.94
CA LEU A 17 -24.46 11.98 16.30
C LEU A 17 -23.70 13.30 16.23
N CYS A 18 -24.40 14.38 16.55
CA CYS A 18 -23.83 15.70 16.82
C CYS A 18 -22.77 15.58 17.92
N TYR A 19 -21.56 16.07 17.64
CA TYR A 19 -20.74 16.75 18.64
C TYR A 19 -20.30 18.09 18.06
N THR A 20 -20.63 19.13 18.82
CA THR A 20 -20.53 20.56 18.53
C THR A 20 -19.14 21.14 18.79
N GLU A 21 -18.74 22.08 17.91
CA GLU A 21 -17.90 23.31 18.08
C GLU A 21 -16.67 23.27 19.01
N ALA A 22 -15.47 23.80 18.72
CA ALA A 22 -14.90 24.71 17.72
C ALA A 22 -13.35 24.55 17.82
N GLY A 23 -12.47 24.83 16.85
CA GLY A 23 -12.59 25.46 15.55
C GLY A 23 -11.22 25.57 14.85
N ARG A 24 -11.30 26.00 13.58
CA ARG A 24 -10.24 26.50 12.66
C ARG A 24 -9.22 25.50 12.11
N TYR A 25 -9.56 24.93 10.95
CA TYR A 25 -8.59 24.43 9.95
C TYR A 25 -7.97 25.61 9.20
N ALA A 26 -6.64 25.71 9.20
CA ALA A 26 -5.88 26.59 8.32
C ALA A 26 -5.89 26.02 6.87
N ARG A 27 -6.04 26.89 5.88
CA ARG A 27 -6.07 26.55 4.45
C ARG A 27 -4.67 26.15 3.96
N PHE A 28 -4.66 25.25 2.99
CA PHE A 28 -3.47 24.65 2.37
C PHE A 28 -2.75 25.60 1.37
N SER A 29 -2.65 26.90 1.66
CA SER A 29 -2.08 27.91 0.75
C SER A 29 -0.82 28.64 1.23
N ASP A 30 -0.29 28.36 2.43
CA ASP A 30 0.73 29.25 3.04
C ASP A 30 2.15 28.69 3.13
N TYR A 31 2.51 27.67 2.34
CA TYR A 31 3.91 27.26 2.21
C TYR A 31 4.54 27.83 0.94
N THR A 32 5.08 29.04 1.05
CA THR A 32 6.10 29.56 0.12
C THR A 32 7.44 28.92 0.47
N PHE A 33 7.95 28.05 -0.41
CA PHE A 33 9.35 27.60 -0.35
C PHE A 33 10.25 28.72 -0.89
N THR A 34 10.90 29.47 0.00
CA THR A 34 12.06 30.30 -0.37
C THR A 34 13.26 29.38 -0.59
N HIS A 35 13.79 29.38 -1.81
CA HIS A 35 15.11 28.85 -2.10
C HIS A 35 16.15 29.79 -1.47
N ASP A 36 16.93 29.30 -0.52
CA ASP A 36 18.25 29.87 -0.26
C ASP A 36 19.28 28.77 -0.34
N THR A 37 20.08 28.87 -1.39
CA THR A 37 21.33 28.16 -1.56
C THR A 37 22.42 28.85 -0.74
N ASN A 38 23.31 28.03 -0.19
CA ASN A 38 24.72 28.31 0.07
C ASN A 38 25.11 28.80 1.47
N THR A 39 25.77 27.93 2.24
CA THR A 39 26.87 28.33 3.15
C THR A 39 27.77 27.14 3.52
N TYR A 40 29.00 27.18 2.99
CA TYR A 40 30.30 26.84 3.59
C TYR A 40 30.48 25.51 4.37
N TRP A 41 31.21 24.58 3.74
CA TRP A 41 32.07 23.63 4.45
C TRP A 41 33.50 24.17 4.46
N SER A 42 33.99 24.53 5.63
CA SER A 42 35.40 24.86 5.88
C SER A 42 36.16 23.64 6.41
N ASP A 43 37.38 23.48 5.88
CA ASP A 43 38.35 22.42 6.08
C ASP A 43 38.68 22.00 7.52
N SER A 44 38.94 20.69 7.72
CA SER A 44 39.98 20.14 8.62
C SER A 44 40.01 18.59 8.57
N PRO A 45 41.14 17.92 8.92
CA PRO A 45 41.98 17.25 7.93
C PRO A 45 42.03 15.71 8.04
N HIS A 46 42.44 15.11 6.92
CA HIS A 46 43.05 13.78 6.76
C HIS A 46 42.77 12.72 7.82
N THR A 47 41.90 11.77 7.48
CA THR A 47 41.98 10.40 7.97
C THR A 47 42.05 9.47 6.77
N GLN A 48 43.06 8.60 6.77
CA GLN A 48 43.35 7.62 5.71
C GLN A 48 42.13 6.75 5.36
N PRO A 49 42.06 6.21 4.13
CA PRO A 49 41.00 5.28 3.76
C PRO A 49 41.23 3.95 4.48
N CYS A 50 40.30 3.55 5.35
CA CYS A 50 40.29 2.20 5.90
C CYS A 50 39.75 1.24 4.84
N ASP A 51 40.64 0.41 4.28
CA ASP A 51 40.29 -0.70 3.42
C ASP A 51 39.48 -1.77 4.18
N SER A 52 38.37 -2.20 3.57
CA SER A 52 37.69 -3.50 3.76
C SER A 52 37.33 -3.95 5.18
N ALA A 53 36.24 -3.42 5.74
CA ALA A 53 35.45 -4.19 6.71
C ALA A 53 34.39 -4.98 5.93
N ASN A 54 34.50 -6.31 5.94
CA ASN A 54 33.39 -7.19 5.60
C ASN A 54 32.32 -7.00 6.68
N SER A 55 31.53 -5.92 6.57
CA SER A 55 30.61 -5.47 7.60
C SER A 55 29.45 -6.47 7.67
N PHE A 56 29.50 -7.36 8.65
CA PHE A 56 28.41 -8.28 8.93
C PHE A 56 27.10 -7.48 9.12
N ILE A 57 26.13 -7.68 8.22
CA ILE A 57 24.80 -7.09 8.35
C ILE A 57 23.92 -8.09 9.10
N PRO A 58 23.41 -7.75 10.30
CA PRO A 58 22.61 -8.68 11.07
C PRO A 58 21.24 -8.93 10.40
N PRO A 59 20.63 -10.12 10.64
CA PRO A 59 19.29 -10.40 10.15
C PRO A 59 18.25 -9.50 10.82
N PHE A 60 17.19 -9.21 10.09
CA PHE A 60 16.03 -8.48 10.59
C PHE A 60 15.21 -9.34 11.54
N ILE A 61 14.85 -8.75 12.68
CA ILE A 61 13.98 -9.35 13.69
C ILE A 61 12.94 -8.29 14.06
N HIS A 62 11.66 -8.68 14.07
CA HIS A 62 10.58 -7.81 14.53
C HIS A 62 10.68 -7.56 16.03
N ASP A 63 10.38 -6.33 16.45
CA ASP A 63 10.22 -6.00 17.85
C ASP A 63 9.12 -6.87 18.49
N VAL A 64 9.38 -7.32 19.72
CA VAL A 64 8.44 -8.13 20.50
C VAL A 64 7.19 -7.29 20.80
N ALA A 65 6.01 -7.81 20.50
CA ALA A 65 4.76 -7.16 20.86
C ALA A 65 4.65 -7.09 22.39
N THR A 66 4.58 -5.89 22.95
CA THR A 66 4.35 -5.68 24.38
C THR A 66 2.85 -5.60 24.65
N ASP A 67 2.39 -6.35 25.65
CA ASP A 67 0.99 -6.80 25.85
C ASP A 67 -0.02 -5.70 26.29
N ARG A 68 0.31 -4.41 26.17
CA ARG A 68 -0.44 -3.34 26.86
C ARG A 68 -1.30 -2.43 25.99
N CYS A 69 -1.06 -2.35 24.68
CA CYS A 69 -1.83 -1.48 23.77
C CYS A 69 -2.00 -2.13 22.40
N ALA A 70 -3.07 -1.76 21.70
CA ALA A 70 -3.24 -2.18 20.31
C ALA A 70 -2.24 -1.43 19.41
N ARG A 71 -1.26 -2.14 18.83
CA ARG A 71 -0.17 -1.54 18.05
C ARG A 71 -0.26 -1.89 16.57
N ILE A 72 0.25 -0.98 15.73
CA ILE A 72 0.43 -1.16 14.29
C ILE A 72 1.87 -0.85 13.90
N ARG A 73 2.45 -1.67 13.02
CA ARG A 73 3.73 -1.37 12.39
C ARG A 73 3.44 -0.79 11.01
N LEU A 74 4.10 0.33 10.69
CA LEU A 74 4.00 0.99 9.39
C LEU A 74 5.39 1.06 8.77
N LEU A 75 5.44 0.75 7.48
CA LEU A 75 6.63 0.74 6.65
C LEU A 75 6.77 2.05 5.90
N ARG A 76 7.97 2.61 5.81
CA ARG A 76 8.33 3.66 4.84
C ARG A 76 9.36 3.10 3.88
N VAL A 77 9.08 3.17 2.59
CA VAL A 77 10.07 2.82 1.56
C VAL A 77 10.98 4.02 1.34
N LEU A 78 12.28 3.84 1.51
CA LEU A 78 13.28 4.88 1.34
C LEU A 78 13.61 5.10 -0.15
N PRO A 79 13.95 6.35 -0.55
CA PRO A 79 14.33 6.65 -1.92
C PRO A 79 15.60 5.91 -2.34
N ARG A 80 15.90 5.95 -3.63
CA ARG A 80 17.21 5.52 -4.15
C ARG A 80 18.29 6.51 -3.72
N THR A 81 19.44 6.01 -3.31
CA THR A 81 20.65 6.84 -3.22
C THR A 81 21.35 6.90 -4.57
N PRO A 82 22.27 7.85 -4.79
CA PRO A 82 23.04 7.93 -6.04
C PRO A 82 23.78 6.64 -6.42
N ASN A 83 24.14 5.80 -5.45
CA ASN A 83 24.82 4.52 -5.67
C ASN A 83 23.89 3.34 -5.95
N ASP A 84 22.56 3.52 -5.89
CA ASP A 84 21.61 2.44 -6.11
C ASP A 84 21.29 2.27 -7.61
N ASP A 85 21.61 1.11 -8.15
CA ASP A 85 21.13 0.68 -9.46
C ASP A 85 19.76 -0.03 -9.37
N TYR A 86 19.17 -0.38 -10.50
CA TYR A 86 17.87 -1.06 -10.50
C TYR A 86 17.87 -2.39 -9.71
N SER A 87 18.99 -3.11 -9.66
CA SER A 87 19.10 -4.40 -8.95
C SER A 87 19.25 -4.26 -7.43
N SER A 88 19.67 -3.09 -6.95
CA SER A 88 19.95 -2.82 -5.54
C SER A 88 18.75 -3.10 -4.63
N PRO A 89 18.93 -3.89 -3.56
CA PRO A 89 17.87 -4.18 -2.60
C PRO A 89 17.21 -2.91 -2.04
N PRO A 90 15.88 -2.84 -1.96
CA PRO A 90 15.20 -1.69 -1.40
C PRO A 90 15.50 -1.55 0.10
N ARG A 91 15.61 -0.30 0.54
CA ARG A 91 15.75 0.08 1.94
C ARG A 91 14.42 0.60 2.47
N CYS A 92 14.04 0.17 3.66
CA CYS A 92 12.81 0.56 4.32
C CYS A 92 13.04 0.87 5.80
N GLU A 93 12.16 1.70 6.36
CA GLU A 93 12.00 1.88 7.80
C GLU A 93 10.72 1.17 8.24
N LEU A 94 10.77 0.44 9.35
CA LEU A 94 9.58 -0.12 9.99
C LEU A 94 9.44 0.48 11.38
N ILE A 95 8.33 1.15 11.62
CA ILE A 95 8.09 1.94 12.84
C ILE A 95 6.78 1.46 13.49
N SER A 96 6.79 1.29 14.81
CA SER A 96 5.63 0.85 15.58
C SER A 96 4.89 2.04 16.20
N PHE A 97 3.59 2.10 16.02
CA PHE A 97 2.69 3.10 16.58
C PHE A 97 1.59 2.44 17.42
N ASP A 98 0.98 3.20 18.33
CA ASP A 98 -0.31 2.83 18.90
C ASP A 98 -1.40 3.07 17.85
N MET A 99 -2.35 2.14 17.71
CA MET A 99 -3.43 2.20 16.73
C MET A 99 -4.27 3.48 16.85
N SER A 100 -4.49 3.97 18.08
CA SER A 100 -5.27 5.17 18.36
C SER A 100 -4.57 6.46 17.95
N SER A 101 -3.24 6.45 17.79
CA SER A 101 -2.43 7.62 17.47
C SER A 101 -1.55 7.40 16.23
N ALA A 102 -1.90 6.42 15.40
CA ALA A 102 -1.15 6.12 14.18
C ALA A 102 -1.25 7.31 13.20
N PRO A 103 -0.15 7.70 12.53
CA PRO A 103 -0.20 8.73 11.51
C PRO A 103 -1.01 8.23 10.30
N PRO A 104 -1.51 9.13 9.42
CA PRO A 104 -2.14 8.75 8.15
C PRO A 104 -1.31 7.75 7.37
N TYR A 105 -1.93 6.65 6.94
CA TYR A 105 -1.24 5.56 6.26
C TYR A 105 -2.07 4.95 5.13
N ILE A 106 -1.39 4.19 4.29
CA ILE A 106 -1.94 3.51 3.11
C ILE A 106 -1.81 2.01 3.35
N ALA A 107 -2.90 1.26 3.22
CA ALA A 107 -2.81 -0.20 3.30
C ALA A 107 -2.60 -0.79 1.90
N LEU A 108 -1.68 -1.75 1.80
CA LEU A 108 -1.46 -2.52 0.57
C LEU A 108 -2.38 -3.74 0.57
N SER A 109 -3.04 -3.96 -0.55
CA SER A 109 -3.78 -5.17 -0.87
C SER A 109 -3.13 -5.82 -2.08
N TYR A 110 -2.60 -7.04 -1.94
CA TYR A 110 -1.87 -7.70 -3.02
C TYR A 110 -1.86 -9.22 -2.88
N THR A 111 -1.66 -9.92 -3.99
CA THR A 111 -1.52 -11.38 -3.98
C THR A 111 -0.12 -11.79 -3.53
N TRP A 112 -0.05 -12.66 -2.53
CA TRP A 112 1.21 -13.21 -2.05
C TRP A 112 1.89 -14.09 -3.12
N GLY A 113 3.20 -14.29 -2.97
CA GLY A 113 3.90 -15.35 -3.69
C GLY A 113 3.42 -16.73 -3.23
N HIS A 114 3.64 -17.75 -4.06
CA HIS A 114 3.53 -19.15 -3.63
C HIS A 114 4.92 -19.66 -3.23
N GLU A 115 5.00 -20.82 -2.57
CA GLU A 115 6.25 -21.30 -1.94
C GLU A 115 7.45 -21.40 -2.90
N ASN A 116 7.18 -21.64 -4.19
CA ASN A 116 8.21 -21.75 -5.23
C ASN A 116 8.56 -20.40 -5.89
N CYS A 117 7.92 -19.29 -5.50
CA CYS A 117 8.28 -17.98 -6.01
C CYS A 117 9.66 -17.57 -5.51
N PRO A 118 10.47 -16.90 -6.35
CA PRO A 118 11.68 -16.23 -5.90
C PRO A 118 11.41 -15.31 -4.71
N LYS A 119 12.39 -15.29 -3.80
CA LYS A 119 12.46 -14.36 -2.69
C LYS A 119 13.61 -13.41 -2.91
N HIS A 120 13.46 -12.19 -2.41
CA HIS A 120 14.44 -11.13 -2.60
C HIS A 120 14.82 -10.51 -1.27
N GLU A 121 16.00 -9.89 -1.30
CA GLU A 121 16.54 -9.13 -0.20
C GLU A 121 15.92 -7.72 -0.12
N SER A 122 15.79 -7.24 1.11
CA SER A 122 15.53 -5.86 1.45
C SER A 122 16.22 -5.54 2.77
N TYR A 123 16.59 -4.28 2.96
CA TYR A 123 17.10 -3.80 4.24
C TYR A 123 16.00 -3.06 4.99
N ILE A 124 15.67 -3.55 6.19
CA ILE A 124 14.66 -2.93 7.06
C ILE A 124 15.35 -2.46 8.33
N ASN A 125 15.28 -1.16 8.62
CA ASN A 125 16.00 -0.53 9.74
C ASN A 125 17.50 -0.88 9.74
N GLY A 126 18.12 -0.94 8.54
CA GLY A 126 19.54 -1.29 8.36
C GLY A 126 19.87 -2.78 8.52
N ARG A 127 18.88 -3.66 8.69
CA ARG A 127 19.06 -5.11 8.87
C ARG A 127 18.58 -5.90 7.65
N LEU A 128 19.21 -7.03 7.36
CA LEU A 128 18.91 -7.83 6.18
C LEU A 128 17.63 -8.66 6.36
N ARG A 129 16.73 -8.58 5.38
CA ARG A 129 15.50 -9.39 5.26
C ARG A 129 15.51 -10.10 3.90
N GLU A 130 15.52 -11.43 3.89
CA GLU A 130 15.77 -12.24 2.68
C GLU A 130 14.52 -12.93 2.11
N ASP A 131 13.37 -12.78 2.77
CA ASP A 131 12.13 -13.50 2.46
C ASP A 131 11.03 -12.57 1.94
N ILE A 132 11.38 -11.59 1.11
CA ILE A 132 10.40 -10.75 0.40
C ILE A 132 9.92 -11.47 -0.85
N TRP A 133 8.62 -11.72 -0.98
CA TRP A 133 8.08 -12.35 -2.18
C TRP A 133 8.30 -11.47 -3.42
N GLU A 134 8.63 -12.06 -4.57
CA GLU A 134 8.83 -11.35 -5.84
C GLU A 134 7.73 -10.33 -6.17
N ASN A 135 6.45 -10.67 -5.95
CA ASN A 135 5.35 -9.73 -6.22
C ASN A 135 5.42 -8.46 -5.33
N LEU A 136 5.75 -8.62 -4.05
CA LEU A 136 5.93 -7.50 -3.13
C LEU A 136 7.21 -6.72 -3.44
N PHE A 137 8.30 -7.42 -3.77
CA PHE A 137 9.55 -6.80 -4.19
C PHE A 137 9.35 -5.90 -5.40
N ASN A 138 8.60 -6.38 -6.41
CA ASN A 138 8.21 -5.59 -7.56
C ASN A 138 7.39 -4.36 -7.18
N PHE A 139 6.41 -4.49 -6.28
CA PHE A 139 5.66 -3.33 -5.77
C PHE A 139 6.60 -2.29 -5.14
N ILE A 140 7.48 -2.69 -4.22
CA ILE A 140 8.42 -1.77 -3.54
C ILE A 140 9.33 -1.06 -4.55
N ARG A 141 9.77 -1.75 -5.61
CA ARG A 141 10.55 -1.12 -6.69
C ARG A 141 9.78 -0.04 -7.42
N HIS A 142 8.49 -0.24 -7.70
CA HIS A 142 7.64 0.75 -8.37
C HIS A 142 7.33 1.93 -7.45
N VAL A 143 7.17 1.69 -6.14
CA VAL A 143 7.09 2.76 -5.13
C VAL A 143 8.33 3.66 -5.19
N ARG A 144 9.54 3.09 -5.31
CA ARG A 144 10.81 3.85 -5.41
C ARG A 144 10.98 4.60 -6.73
N GLN A 145 10.24 4.26 -7.78
CA GLN A 145 10.27 4.97 -9.07
C GLN A 145 9.40 6.24 -9.07
N GLY A 146 8.70 6.53 -7.97
CA GLY A 146 7.84 7.71 -7.83
C GLY A 146 6.41 7.48 -8.32
N SER A 147 6.08 6.26 -8.78
CA SER A 147 4.72 5.91 -9.19
C SER A 147 3.76 6.03 -8.02
N PHE A 148 2.63 6.71 -8.26
CA PHE A 148 1.57 6.93 -7.28
C PHE A 148 1.99 7.70 -6.00
N ASN A 149 3.15 8.39 -6.01
CA ASN A 149 3.67 9.21 -4.90
C ASN A 149 3.68 8.49 -3.53
N LEU A 150 4.05 7.20 -3.53
CA LEU A 150 4.06 6.35 -2.34
C LEU A 150 5.39 6.41 -1.57
N CYS A 151 6.49 6.81 -2.21
CA CYS A 151 7.82 6.82 -1.57
C CYS A 151 7.83 7.78 -0.37
N GLY A 152 8.40 7.31 0.75
CA GLY A 152 8.45 8.06 2.00
C GLY A 152 7.15 8.16 2.79
N LYS A 153 6.00 7.71 2.24
CA LYS A 153 4.71 7.61 2.95
C LYS A 153 4.68 6.38 3.87
N TYR A 154 3.79 6.39 4.86
CA TYR A 154 3.52 5.23 5.69
C TYR A 154 2.63 4.23 4.95
N LEU A 155 3.12 3.01 4.80
CA LEU A 155 2.45 1.87 4.19
C LEU A 155 2.23 0.79 5.25
N TRP A 156 1.05 0.19 5.29
CA TRP A 156 0.84 -1.08 5.95
C TRP A 156 0.90 -2.21 4.93
N ILE A 157 1.83 -3.14 5.13
CA ILE A 157 2.08 -4.29 4.25
C ILE A 157 2.20 -5.52 5.13
N ASP A 158 1.23 -6.43 5.06
CA ASP A 158 1.10 -7.60 5.92
C ASP A 158 2.42 -8.40 6.12
N GLN A 159 3.09 -8.81 5.05
CA GLN A 159 4.34 -9.59 5.09
C GLN A 159 5.48 -8.91 5.86
N LEU A 160 5.48 -7.57 5.88
CA LEU A 160 6.54 -6.77 6.49
C LEU A 160 6.16 -6.23 7.88
N CYS A 161 4.88 -5.90 8.07
CA CYS A 161 4.38 -5.28 9.30
C CYS A 161 3.99 -6.31 10.36
N ILE A 162 3.68 -7.55 9.95
CA ILE A 162 3.31 -8.65 10.83
C ILE A 162 4.52 -9.56 11.05
N ASN A 163 4.80 -9.91 12.30
CA ASN A 163 5.75 -10.98 12.61
C ASN A 163 5.11 -12.34 12.31
N MET A 164 5.25 -12.80 11.06
CA MET A 164 4.72 -14.07 10.59
C MET A 164 5.24 -15.31 11.34
N LYS A 165 6.37 -15.19 12.05
CA LYS A 165 6.94 -16.28 12.89
C LYS A 165 6.28 -16.36 14.28
N SER A 166 5.62 -15.30 14.73
CA SER A 166 4.90 -15.28 16.00
C SER A 166 3.43 -15.65 15.79
N LYS A 167 3.01 -16.81 16.32
CA LYS A 167 1.59 -17.22 16.27
C LYS A 167 0.68 -16.20 16.96
N THR A 168 1.16 -15.62 18.07
CA THR A 168 0.46 -14.56 18.81
C THR A 168 0.28 -13.32 17.94
N ASP A 169 1.34 -12.85 17.29
CA ASP A 169 1.28 -11.65 16.45
C ASP A 169 0.36 -11.88 15.23
N ARG A 170 0.40 -13.08 14.64
CA ARG A 170 -0.52 -13.44 13.55
C ARG A 170 -1.98 -13.43 14.01
N GLY A 171 -2.30 -14.10 15.11
CA GLY A 171 -3.67 -14.16 15.63
C GLY A 171 -4.20 -12.78 16.00
N TYR A 172 -3.34 -11.97 16.62
CA TYR A 172 -3.62 -10.57 16.91
C TYR A 172 -3.91 -9.79 15.62
N ASN A 173 -3.01 -9.77 14.63
CA ASN A 173 -3.21 -8.98 13.42
C ASN A 173 -4.41 -9.45 12.58
N VAL A 174 -4.71 -10.74 12.54
CA VAL A 174 -5.93 -11.24 11.89
C VAL A 174 -7.19 -10.62 12.51
N ASN A 175 -7.23 -10.49 13.83
CA ASN A 175 -8.36 -9.85 14.52
C ASN A 175 -8.46 -8.34 14.28
N PHE A 176 -7.36 -7.68 13.89
CA PHE A 176 -7.32 -6.23 13.64
C PHE A 176 -7.31 -5.85 12.16
N MET A 177 -7.28 -6.81 11.23
CA MET A 177 -7.24 -6.51 9.79
C MET A 177 -8.36 -5.57 9.35
N SER A 178 -9.60 -5.79 9.82
CA SER A 178 -10.74 -4.92 9.52
C SER A 178 -10.46 -3.48 9.92
N GLU A 179 -9.91 -3.27 11.11
CA GLU A 179 -9.67 -1.93 11.65
C GLU A 179 -8.46 -1.25 11.00
N ILE A 180 -7.49 -2.02 10.55
CA ILE A 180 -6.35 -1.52 9.77
C ILE A 180 -6.83 -1.04 8.39
N TYR A 181 -7.60 -1.84 7.66
CA TYR A 181 -8.10 -1.42 6.34
C TYR A 181 -9.10 -0.26 6.45
N LYS A 182 -9.95 -0.25 7.49
CA LYS A 182 -10.88 0.86 7.77
C LYS A 182 -10.17 2.15 8.19
N GLY A 183 -9.10 2.03 8.98
CA GLY A 183 -8.31 3.16 9.46
C GLY A 183 -7.36 3.76 8.43
N ALA A 184 -7.06 3.04 7.34
CA ALA A 184 -6.22 3.54 6.26
C ALA A 184 -6.91 4.69 5.50
N ASN A 185 -6.13 5.71 5.12
CA ASN A 185 -6.62 6.81 4.28
C ASN A 185 -7.04 6.32 2.89
N GLN A 186 -6.34 5.32 2.39
CA GLN A 186 -6.61 4.67 1.12
C GLN A 186 -6.00 3.28 1.10
N VAL A 187 -6.54 2.44 0.22
CA VAL A 187 -6.02 1.11 -0.08
C VAL A 187 -5.50 1.10 -1.51
N VAL A 188 -4.28 0.57 -1.66
CA VAL A 188 -3.68 0.32 -2.97
C VAL A 188 -3.77 -1.17 -3.27
N SER A 189 -4.53 -1.53 -4.30
CA SER A 189 -4.65 -2.87 -4.84
C SER A 189 -3.56 -3.09 -5.89
N TRP A 190 -2.48 -3.78 -5.53
CA TRP A 190 -1.37 -4.07 -6.43
C TRP A 190 -1.65 -5.31 -7.29
N LEU A 191 -1.75 -5.10 -8.60
CA LEU A 191 -2.09 -6.11 -9.60
C LEU A 191 -0.87 -6.75 -10.27
N GLY A 192 0.34 -6.33 -9.90
CA GLY A 192 1.59 -6.84 -10.46
C GLY A 192 2.09 -6.07 -11.68
N ILE A 193 2.94 -6.73 -12.47
CA ILE A 193 3.69 -6.12 -13.59
C ILE A 193 3.46 -6.84 -14.94
N SER A 194 2.46 -7.71 -15.03
CA SER A 194 2.16 -8.42 -16.28
C SER A 194 1.86 -7.40 -17.38
N ALA A 195 2.53 -7.52 -18.53
CA ALA A 195 2.38 -6.58 -19.63
C ALA A 195 0.93 -6.45 -20.12
N SER A 196 0.14 -7.54 -20.10
CA SER A 196 -1.28 -7.50 -20.45
C SER A 196 -2.10 -6.69 -19.45
N THR A 197 -1.89 -6.91 -18.15
CA THR A 197 -2.57 -6.18 -17.06
C THR A 197 -2.17 -4.71 -17.04
N VAL A 198 -0.89 -4.39 -17.28
CA VAL A 198 -0.38 -3.01 -17.38
C VAL A 198 -1.08 -2.28 -18.53
N ARG A 199 -1.09 -2.86 -19.73
CA ARG A 199 -1.77 -2.27 -20.89
C ARG A 199 -3.27 -2.08 -20.64
N ALA A 200 -3.95 -3.07 -20.06
CA ALA A 200 -5.36 -2.93 -19.70
C ALA A 200 -5.58 -1.77 -18.70
N THR A 201 -4.70 -1.64 -17.71
CA THR A 201 -4.74 -0.56 -16.71
C THR A 201 -4.54 0.81 -17.34
N GLU A 202 -3.60 0.95 -18.28
CA GLU A 202 -3.39 2.18 -19.05
C GLU A 202 -4.62 2.56 -19.87
N ARG A 203 -5.24 1.59 -20.57
CA ARG A 203 -6.43 1.84 -21.38
C ARG A 203 -7.66 2.22 -20.56
N ILE A 204 -7.84 1.62 -19.38
CA ILE A 204 -8.91 2.01 -18.43
C ILE A 204 -8.67 3.44 -17.94
N LYS A 205 -7.43 3.77 -17.58
CA LYS A 205 -7.06 5.13 -17.14
C LYS A 205 -7.33 6.18 -18.23
N MET A 206 -7.12 5.84 -19.49
CA MET A 206 -7.26 6.72 -20.66
C MET A 206 -8.66 6.72 -21.29
N ASP A 207 -9.67 6.08 -20.69
CA ASP A 207 -11.03 5.97 -21.24
C ASP A 207 -11.10 5.35 -22.64
N CYS A 208 -10.16 4.46 -22.95
CA CYS A 208 -10.08 3.80 -24.26
C CYS A 208 -10.00 2.27 -24.14
N ALA A 209 -10.39 1.73 -22.98
CA ALA A 209 -10.50 0.31 -22.74
C ALA A 209 -11.52 -0.34 -23.67
N SER A 210 -11.28 -1.61 -23.97
CA SER A 210 -12.25 -2.52 -24.58
C SER A 210 -12.77 -3.50 -23.53
N SER A 211 -13.86 -4.20 -23.82
CA SER A 211 -14.34 -5.29 -22.95
C SER A 211 -13.26 -6.35 -22.69
N HIS A 212 -12.33 -6.56 -23.64
CA HIS A 212 -11.20 -7.47 -23.47
C HIS A 212 -10.18 -6.97 -22.43
N ASP A 213 -9.95 -5.65 -22.33
CA ASP A 213 -9.06 -5.08 -21.31
C ASP A 213 -9.68 -5.21 -19.92
N ILE A 214 -10.99 -4.96 -19.80
CA ILE A 214 -11.73 -5.17 -18.56
C ILE A 214 -11.65 -6.63 -18.13
N ALA A 215 -11.92 -7.57 -19.04
CA ALA A 215 -11.79 -8.99 -18.76
C ALA A 215 -10.35 -9.40 -18.39
N THR A 216 -9.34 -8.86 -19.08
CA THR A 216 -7.92 -9.10 -18.78
C THR A 216 -7.57 -8.67 -17.36
N LEU A 217 -8.04 -7.49 -16.95
CA LEU A 217 -7.84 -6.99 -15.60
C LEU A 217 -8.54 -7.87 -14.56
N LEU A 218 -9.81 -8.19 -14.76
CA LEU A 218 -10.63 -8.94 -13.81
C LEU A 218 -10.21 -10.41 -13.70
N ASN A 219 -9.58 -10.97 -14.72
CA ASN A 219 -8.96 -12.30 -14.68
C ASN A 219 -7.64 -12.34 -13.90
N ASN A 220 -7.15 -11.20 -13.40
CA ASN A 220 -5.98 -11.18 -12.52
C ASN A 220 -6.28 -11.97 -11.23
N ARG A 221 -5.32 -12.81 -10.81
CA ARG A 221 -5.42 -13.61 -9.57
C ARG A 221 -5.73 -12.81 -8.31
N TYR A 222 -5.50 -11.51 -8.33
CA TYR A 222 -5.95 -10.59 -7.28
C TYR A 222 -7.47 -10.70 -7.04
N PHE A 223 -8.28 -10.65 -8.09
CA PHE A 223 -9.74 -10.63 -7.99
C PHE A 223 -10.35 -12.00 -7.63
N THR A 224 -9.59 -13.08 -7.71
CA THR A 224 -10.06 -14.43 -7.33
C THR A 224 -9.92 -14.71 -5.83
N ARG A 225 -9.43 -13.76 -5.03
CA ARG A 225 -9.16 -13.95 -3.60
C ARG A 225 -10.37 -13.53 -2.76
N LEU A 226 -10.90 -14.46 -1.97
CA LEU A 226 -11.98 -14.20 -1.00
C LEU A 226 -11.63 -13.13 0.05
N TRP A 227 -10.34 -12.87 0.28
CA TRP A 227 -9.88 -11.94 1.30
C TRP A 227 -9.85 -10.47 0.85
N ILE A 228 -10.04 -10.15 -0.44
CA ILE A 228 -10.08 -8.74 -0.90
C ILE A 228 -11.31 -7.98 -0.39
N VAL A 229 -12.31 -8.69 0.09
CA VAL A 229 -13.63 -8.18 0.42
C VAL A 229 -13.56 -7.16 1.56
N PRO A 230 -13.06 -7.50 2.77
CA PRO A 230 -12.83 -6.50 3.80
C PRO A 230 -11.83 -5.42 3.36
N GLU A 231 -10.83 -5.78 2.56
CA GLU A 231 -9.77 -4.87 2.13
C GLU A 231 -10.29 -3.74 1.23
N ILE A 232 -11.23 -4.04 0.33
CA ILE A 232 -11.80 -3.07 -0.62
C ILE A 232 -13.05 -2.39 -0.04
N LEU A 233 -13.89 -3.10 0.71
CA LEU A 233 -15.14 -2.54 1.24
C LEU A 233 -14.97 -1.59 2.41
N LEU A 234 -14.02 -1.88 3.30
CA LEU A 234 -13.81 -1.07 4.50
C LEU A 234 -12.98 0.18 4.19
N ALA A 235 -12.31 0.18 3.03
CA ALA A 235 -11.48 1.27 2.58
C ALA A 235 -12.31 2.53 2.29
N GLN A 236 -11.77 3.67 2.71
CA GLN A 236 -12.34 4.97 2.36
C GLN A 236 -12.16 5.28 0.87
N GLN A 237 -11.02 4.87 0.29
CA GLN A 237 -10.67 5.03 -1.11
C GLN A 237 -9.85 3.83 -1.57
N VAL A 238 -10.09 3.36 -2.81
CA VAL A 238 -9.38 2.23 -3.40
C VAL A 238 -8.81 2.61 -4.75
N TYR A 239 -7.52 2.31 -4.95
CA TYR A 239 -6.81 2.51 -6.20
C TYR A 239 -6.19 1.20 -6.66
N PHE A 240 -6.39 0.87 -7.94
CA PHE A 240 -5.75 -0.26 -8.57
C PHE A 240 -4.44 0.20 -9.21
N MET A 241 -3.33 -0.41 -8.83
CA MET A 241 -2.00 -0.08 -9.33
C MET A 241 -1.42 -1.30 -10.06
N CYS A 242 -0.90 -1.07 -11.26
CA CYS A 242 -0.24 -2.09 -12.06
C CYS A 242 0.98 -1.48 -12.76
N GLY A 243 2.18 -2.00 -12.49
CA GLY A 243 3.41 -1.34 -12.91
C GLY A 243 3.45 0.12 -12.43
N ASN A 244 3.66 1.06 -13.36
CA ASN A 244 3.71 2.50 -13.08
C ASN A 244 2.38 3.23 -13.35
N THR A 245 1.32 2.49 -13.69
CA THR A 245 -0.01 3.06 -13.95
C THR A 245 -1.01 2.67 -12.86
N TRP A 246 -2.07 3.45 -12.75
CA TRP A 246 -3.10 3.27 -11.74
C TRP A 246 -4.39 4.00 -12.12
N PHE A 247 -5.51 3.54 -11.57
CA PHE A 247 -6.83 4.20 -11.64
C PHE A 247 -7.62 3.95 -10.34
N SER A 248 -8.66 4.74 -10.09
CA SER A 248 -9.53 4.58 -8.91
C SER A 248 -10.60 3.52 -9.12
N LEU A 249 -11.13 2.95 -8.04
CA LEU A 249 -12.26 2.02 -8.11
C LEU A 249 -13.47 2.60 -8.88
N ALA A 250 -13.80 3.87 -8.68
CA ALA A 250 -14.86 4.54 -9.43
C ALA A 250 -14.62 4.49 -10.97
N LYS A 251 -13.36 4.59 -11.40
CA LYS A 251 -12.99 4.50 -12.82
C LYS A 251 -13.21 3.09 -13.39
N LEU A 252 -12.91 2.07 -12.58
CA LEU A 252 -13.19 0.69 -12.95
C LEU A 252 -14.69 0.43 -13.08
N GLU A 253 -15.48 0.91 -12.12
CA GLU A 253 -16.94 0.76 -12.12
C GLU A 253 -17.59 1.45 -13.31
N GLU A 254 -17.12 2.66 -13.66
CA GLU A 254 -17.56 3.40 -14.85
C GLU A 254 -17.24 2.61 -16.13
N SER A 255 -15.99 2.19 -16.29
CA SER A 255 -15.55 1.47 -17.48
C SER A 255 -16.24 0.10 -17.63
N ALA A 256 -16.38 -0.66 -16.54
CA ALA A 256 -17.10 -1.93 -16.54
C ALA A 256 -18.57 -1.75 -16.95
N ARG A 257 -19.24 -0.71 -16.45
CA ARG A 257 -20.63 -0.39 -16.79
C ARG A 257 -20.77 -0.02 -18.26
N HIS A 258 -19.86 0.79 -18.80
CA HIS A 258 -19.84 1.17 -20.22
C HIS A 258 -19.75 -0.06 -21.14
N HIS A 259 -19.00 -1.08 -20.74
CA HIS A 259 -18.80 -2.30 -21.52
C HIS A 259 -19.82 -3.42 -21.25
N GLY A 260 -20.90 -3.14 -20.52
CA GLY A 260 -21.94 -4.12 -20.21
C GLY A 260 -21.48 -5.25 -19.26
N THR A 261 -20.30 -5.12 -18.66
CA THR A 261 -19.81 -6.04 -17.64
C THR A 261 -20.60 -5.80 -16.36
N ARG A 262 -21.42 -6.77 -15.95
CA ARG A 262 -22.19 -6.69 -14.72
C ARG A 262 -21.25 -6.88 -13.53
N ALA A 263 -20.75 -5.76 -13.03
CA ALA A 263 -20.16 -5.71 -11.71
C ALA A 263 -21.22 -6.08 -10.66
N ILE A 264 -21.30 -7.34 -10.22
CA ILE A 264 -22.21 -7.72 -9.13
C ILE A 264 -21.56 -7.34 -7.79
N GLN A 265 -22.14 -6.36 -7.12
CA GLN A 265 -21.95 -6.14 -5.69
C GLN A 265 -22.88 -7.13 -4.95
N LYS A 266 -22.33 -8.21 -4.38
CA LYS A 266 -23.11 -9.15 -3.54
C LYS A 266 -22.51 -9.20 -2.14
N SER A 267 -23.24 -8.68 -1.15
CA SER A 267 -22.82 -8.69 0.26
C SER A 267 -21.47 -8.00 0.51
N GLY A 268 -21.21 -6.90 -0.22
CA GLY A 268 -19.91 -6.23 -0.23
C GLY A 268 -18.78 -7.03 -0.93
N ALA A 269 -19.06 -8.24 -1.37
CA ALA A 269 -18.33 -8.94 -2.43
C ALA A 269 -18.21 -8.15 -3.74
N TYR A 270 -17.01 -7.72 -4.16
CA TYR A 270 -16.75 -7.59 -5.60
C TYR A 270 -16.56 -9.00 -6.17
N TYR A 271 -17.61 -9.56 -6.74
CA TYR A 271 -17.50 -10.70 -7.64
C TYR A 271 -18.18 -10.27 -8.94
N LEU A 272 -17.40 -9.94 -9.96
CA LEU A 272 -17.98 -9.56 -11.26
C LEU A 272 -18.05 -10.84 -12.11
N LEU A 273 -19.28 -11.31 -12.34
CA LEU A 273 -19.58 -12.37 -13.32
C LEU A 273 -19.63 -11.77 -14.72
#